data_AF-A0A510E4A6-F1
#
_entry.id   AF-A0A510E4A6-F1
#
_cell.length_a   1.000
_cell.length_b   1.000
_cell.length_c   1.000
_cell.angle_alpha   90.00
_cell.angle_beta   90.00
_cell.angle_gamma   90.00
#
_symmetry.space_group_name_H-M   'P 1'
#
loop_
_entity.id
_entity.type
_entity.pdbx_description
1 polymer ?
#
loop_
_entity_poly.entity_id
_entity_poly.type
_entity_poly.pdbx_seq_one_letter_code
_entity_poly.pdbx_strand_id
1 'polypeptide(L)'
;MYKKKLMATVKDFFQYWKKSDEDLLEEVLEDFDFKVEKEGDKRFAVIGDSKVEVKNKKSSVVGVFLANIPYFVYGEGELIWDLPEKVVEIQKASIKLLDFPCLRHVTTLETYLILEMGLRSLYTSWLGESTTIKYKEHKVKVKHPTYRRIKLYLRKKNWSVYKVKVNGETFPFSQGSLISWASKFIRDEKADLAIRLAINIRNLLAHGELEWELYPTIESVKSSSFLVAMMFSNLKLRK
;
A
#
# COMPACT_ATOMS: atom_id res chain seq x y z
N MET A 1 -6.67 -25.22 5.72
CA MET A 1 -5.42 -25.23 6.52
C MET A 1 -4.67 -23.90 6.45
N TYR A 2 -4.59 -23.23 5.29
CA TYR A 2 -3.84 -21.97 5.15
C TYR A 2 -4.51 -20.75 5.79
N LYS A 3 -5.86 -20.65 5.75
CA LYS A 3 -6.65 -19.57 6.38
C LYS A 3 -6.19 -19.24 7.81
N LYS A 4 -6.21 -20.23 8.72
CA LYS A 4 -5.80 -20.05 10.12
C LYS A 4 -4.36 -19.55 10.26
N LYS A 5 -3.45 -20.04 9.41
CA LYS A 5 -2.04 -19.62 9.43
C LYS A 5 -1.89 -18.17 8.96
N LEU A 6 -2.51 -17.81 7.83
CA LEU A 6 -2.45 -16.46 7.27
C LEU A 6 -3.11 -15.45 8.22
N MET A 7 -4.25 -15.79 8.80
CA MET A 7 -4.92 -14.97 9.80
C MET A 7 -4.03 -14.71 11.01
N ALA A 8 -3.41 -15.76 11.57
CA ALA A 8 -2.48 -15.60 12.69
C ALA A 8 -1.30 -14.70 12.32
N THR A 9 -0.67 -14.94 11.17
CA THR A 9 0.44 -14.11 10.69
C THR A 9 0.03 -12.64 10.55
N VAL A 10 -1.13 -12.34 9.96
CA VAL A 10 -1.60 -10.94 9.83
C VAL A 10 -1.85 -10.32 11.21
N LYS A 11 -2.45 -11.05 12.15
CA LYS A 11 -2.68 -10.58 13.53
C LYS A 11 -1.39 -10.25 14.26
N ASP A 12 -0.31 -10.97 14.01
CA ASP A 12 0.97 -10.76 14.70
C ASP A 12 1.63 -9.41 14.36
N PHE A 13 1.43 -8.91 13.14
CA PHE A 13 2.12 -7.69 12.69
C PHE A 13 1.19 -6.49 12.42
N PHE A 14 -0.10 -6.71 12.14
CA PHE A 14 -0.95 -5.64 11.62
C PHE A 14 -1.33 -4.62 12.69
N GLN A 15 -0.92 -3.36 12.48
CA GLN A 15 -1.08 -2.29 13.48
C GLN A 15 -2.35 -1.44 13.31
N TYR A 16 -3.09 -1.60 12.21
CA TYR A 16 -4.14 -0.66 11.81
C TYR A 16 -5.55 -1.24 11.85
N TRP A 17 -5.84 -2.19 12.74
CA TRP A 17 -7.13 -2.88 12.83
C TRP A 17 -8.34 -1.94 12.98
N LYS A 18 -9.40 -2.25 12.23
CA LYS A 18 -10.78 -1.80 12.39
C LYS A 18 -11.64 -2.97 12.85
N LYS A 19 -12.81 -2.66 13.41
CA LYS A 19 -13.73 -3.67 13.97
C LYS A 19 -14.18 -4.73 12.96
N SER A 20 -14.32 -4.37 11.68
CA SER A 20 -14.78 -5.27 10.61
C SER A 20 -13.66 -5.99 9.84
N ASP A 21 -12.39 -5.70 10.13
CA ASP A 21 -11.28 -6.23 9.33
C ASP A 21 -11.09 -7.72 9.47
N GLU A 22 -11.40 -8.29 10.63
CA GLU A 22 -11.25 -9.73 10.87
C GLU A 22 -12.21 -10.50 9.97
N ASP A 23 -13.49 -10.13 9.98
CA ASP A 23 -14.52 -10.74 9.14
C ASP A 23 -14.20 -10.59 7.65
N LEU A 24 -13.74 -9.40 7.23
CA LEU A 24 -13.38 -9.12 5.84
C LEU A 24 -12.15 -9.92 5.39
N LEU A 25 -11.15 -10.05 6.25
CA LEU A 25 -9.98 -10.86 5.96
C LEU A 25 -10.34 -12.35 5.95
N GLU A 26 -11.28 -12.79 6.80
CA GLU A 26 -11.79 -14.15 6.75
C GLU A 26 -12.48 -14.47 5.43
N GLU A 27 -13.34 -13.58 4.93
CA GLU A 27 -13.99 -13.69 3.62
C GLU A 27 -12.95 -13.79 2.49
N VAL A 28 -12.00 -12.87 2.47
CA VAL A 28 -10.91 -12.88 1.47
C VAL A 28 -10.11 -14.19 1.50
N LEU A 29 -9.87 -14.74 2.68
CA LEU A 29 -9.11 -15.99 2.84
C LEU A 29 -9.94 -17.25 2.56
N GLU A 30 -11.26 -17.16 2.41
CA GLU A 30 -12.10 -18.27 1.94
C GLU A 30 -11.93 -18.50 0.45
N ASP A 31 -11.82 -17.41 -0.32
CA ASP A 31 -11.59 -17.45 -1.77
C ASP A 31 -10.11 -17.60 -2.15
N PHE A 32 -9.21 -17.68 -1.16
CA PHE A 32 -7.78 -17.80 -1.38
C PHE A 32 -7.40 -19.21 -1.90
N ASP A 33 -7.38 -19.38 -3.22
CA ASP A 33 -6.88 -20.58 -3.87
C ASP A 33 -5.35 -20.56 -4.00
N PHE A 34 -4.70 -21.44 -3.24
CA PHE A 34 -3.25 -21.62 -3.28
C PHE A 34 -2.92 -23.09 -3.56
N LYS A 35 -2.38 -23.32 -4.75
CA LYS A 35 -1.90 -24.63 -5.20
C LYS A 35 -0.41 -24.57 -5.44
N VAL A 36 0.26 -25.68 -5.15
CA VAL A 36 1.67 -25.86 -5.48
C VAL A 36 1.79 -27.03 -6.42
N GLU A 37 2.23 -26.73 -7.63
CA GLU A 37 2.53 -27.70 -8.67
C GLU A 37 4.02 -28.02 -8.66
N LYS A 38 4.38 -29.20 -9.16
CA LYS A 38 5.77 -29.62 -9.31
C LYS A 38 6.03 -29.86 -10.79
N GLU A 39 7.04 -29.17 -11.33
CA GLU A 39 7.47 -29.33 -12.71
C GLU A 39 8.97 -29.68 -12.68
N GLY A 40 9.31 -30.94 -12.98
CA GLY A 40 10.67 -31.46 -12.76
C GLY A 40 11.07 -31.36 -11.28
N ASP A 41 12.22 -30.75 -10.99
CA ASP A 41 12.71 -30.53 -9.62
C ASP A 41 12.21 -29.23 -8.99
N LYS A 42 11.46 -28.42 -9.74
CA LYS A 42 10.96 -27.12 -9.29
C LYS A 42 9.54 -27.21 -8.77
N ARG A 43 9.20 -26.27 -7.88
CA ARG A 43 7.84 -26.11 -7.36
C ARG A 43 7.33 -24.73 -7.73
N PHE A 44 6.06 -24.65 -8.10
CA PHE A 44 5.42 -23.41 -8.52
C PHE A 44 4.14 -23.20 -7.70
N ALA A 45 4.02 -22.02 -7.09
CA ALA A 45 2.75 -21.57 -6.56
C ALA A 45 1.89 -21.04 -7.72
N VAL A 46 0.65 -21.52 -7.80
CA VAL A 46 -0.36 -21.06 -8.75
C VAL A 46 -1.23 -20.03 -8.04
N ILE A 47 -1.35 -18.85 -8.64
CA ILE A 47 -2.01 -17.65 -8.12
C ILE A 47 -2.86 -17.07 -9.25
N GLY A 48 -4.17 -17.41 -9.28
CA GLY A 48 -5.00 -17.12 -10.45
C GLY A 48 -4.37 -17.75 -11.70
N ASP A 49 -4.16 -16.95 -12.75
CA ASP A 49 -3.49 -17.36 -13.99
C ASP A 49 -1.95 -17.30 -13.91
N SER A 50 -1.40 -16.82 -12.79
CA SER A 50 0.03 -16.61 -12.59
C SER A 50 0.71 -17.79 -11.90
N LYS A 51 1.94 -18.09 -12.29
CA LYS A 51 2.80 -19.12 -11.66
C LYS A 51 4.10 -18.51 -11.17
N VAL A 52 4.48 -18.79 -9.93
CA VAL A 52 5.72 -18.30 -9.32
C VAL A 52 6.55 -19.45 -8.74
N GLU A 53 7.83 -19.50 -9.07
CA GLU A 53 8.74 -20.52 -8.54
C GLU A 53 8.97 -20.33 -7.03
N VAL A 54 8.69 -21.37 -6.24
CA VAL A 54 8.74 -21.39 -4.77
C VAL A 54 9.68 -22.47 -4.23
N LYS A 55 10.32 -22.23 -3.10
CA LYS A 55 11.23 -23.22 -2.49
C LYS A 55 10.49 -24.39 -1.83
N ASN A 56 9.44 -24.12 -1.05
CA ASN A 56 8.66 -25.17 -0.37
C ASN A 56 7.18 -24.78 -0.13
N LYS A 57 6.29 -25.76 0.06
CA LYS A 57 4.84 -25.52 0.13
C LYS A 57 4.36 -24.74 1.37
N LYS A 58 5.00 -24.90 2.53
CA LYS A 58 4.50 -24.36 3.81
C LYS A 58 4.97 -22.94 4.11
N SER A 59 6.22 -22.58 3.79
CA SER A 59 6.71 -21.21 3.99
C SER A 59 6.22 -20.27 2.88
N SER A 60 6.08 -20.81 1.67
CA SER A 60 5.78 -19.97 0.50
C SER A 60 4.35 -19.47 0.45
N VAL A 61 3.39 -20.12 1.11
CA VAL A 61 2.01 -19.59 1.17
C VAL A 61 1.93 -18.23 1.85
N VAL A 62 2.66 -18.04 2.95
CA VAL A 62 2.71 -16.76 3.67
C VAL A 62 3.46 -15.74 2.81
N GLY A 63 4.61 -16.12 2.27
CA GLY A 63 5.42 -15.26 1.41
C GLY A 63 4.69 -14.78 0.15
N VAL A 64 3.93 -15.67 -0.48
CA VAL A 64 3.08 -15.38 -1.63
C VAL A 64 1.95 -14.44 -1.25
N PHE A 65 1.23 -14.74 -0.17
CA PHE A 65 0.13 -13.88 0.28
C PHE A 65 0.64 -12.47 0.63
N LEU A 66 1.66 -12.37 1.49
CA LEU A 66 2.20 -11.09 1.97
C LEU A 66 2.86 -10.25 0.88
N ALA A 67 3.38 -10.86 -0.17
CA ALA A 67 3.97 -10.15 -1.30
C ALA A 67 2.94 -9.65 -2.32
N ASN A 68 1.69 -10.13 -2.24
CA ASN A 68 0.64 -9.85 -3.22
C ASN A 68 -0.70 -9.47 -2.56
N ILE A 69 -0.64 -8.83 -1.38
CA ILE A 69 -1.81 -8.36 -0.63
C ILE A 69 -2.77 -7.55 -1.51
N PRO A 70 -2.31 -6.55 -2.31
CA PRO A 70 -3.19 -5.80 -3.20
C PRO A 70 -3.99 -6.70 -4.15
N TYR A 71 -3.39 -7.75 -4.68
CA TYR A 71 -4.09 -8.67 -5.57
C TYR A 71 -5.07 -9.57 -4.82
N PHE A 72 -4.63 -10.21 -3.73
CA PHE A 72 -5.50 -11.16 -3.02
C PHE A 72 -6.64 -10.51 -2.26
N VAL A 73 -6.43 -9.33 -1.68
CA VAL A 73 -7.44 -8.67 -0.83
C VAL A 73 -8.41 -7.85 -1.65
N TYR A 74 -7.93 -7.12 -2.66
CA TYR A 74 -8.79 -6.28 -3.50
C TYR A 74 -9.27 -7.00 -4.77
N GLY A 75 -8.42 -7.81 -5.39
CA GLY A 75 -8.69 -8.50 -6.64
C GLY A 75 -7.83 -8.00 -7.80
N GLU A 76 -8.21 -8.41 -9.00
CA GLU A 76 -7.56 -8.00 -10.25
C GLU A 76 -7.57 -6.49 -10.45
N GLY A 77 -6.52 -5.99 -11.10
CA GLY A 77 -6.41 -4.59 -11.47
C GLY A 77 -5.64 -4.43 -12.77
N GLU A 78 -5.35 -3.19 -13.11
CA GLU A 78 -4.72 -2.80 -14.37
C GLU A 78 -3.56 -1.84 -14.14
N LEU A 79 -2.58 -1.86 -15.06
CA LEU A 79 -1.52 -0.85 -15.08
C LEU A 79 -2.09 0.46 -15.63
N ILE A 80 -2.25 1.43 -14.73
CA ILE A 80 -2.65 2.79 -15.09
C ILE A 80 -1.41 3.68 -15.17
N TRP A 81 -1.29 4.42 -16.26
CA TRP A 81 -0.14 5.29 -16.54
C TRP A 81 -0.45 6.78 -16.41
N ASP A 82 -1.73 7.17 -16.41
CA ASP A 82 -2.19 8.52 -16.07
C ASP A 82 -2.23 8.70 -14.54
N LEU A 83 -1.05 8.64 -13.93
CA LEU A 83 -0.82 8.82 -12.51
C LEU A 83 0.27 9.89 -12.29
N PRO A 84 0.39 10.47 -11.08
CA PRO A 84 1.50 11.37 -10.79
C PRO A 84 2.85 10.74 -11.15
N GLU A 85 3.74 11.53 -11.75
CA GLU A 85 5.04 11.08 -12.28
C GLU A 85 5.80 10.15 -11.33
N LYS A 86 5.89 10.52 -10.05
CA LYS A 86 6.57 9.71 -9.02
C LYS A 86 5.97 8.32 -8.83
N VAL A 87 4.65 8.18 -8.98
CA VAL A 87 3.97 6.89 -8.90
C VAL A 87 4.31 6.05 -10.14
N VAL A 88 4.29 6.68 -11.32
CA VAL A 88 4.65 6.04 -12.60
C VAL A 88 6.10 5.55 -12.60
N GLU A 89 7.04 6.33 -12.09
CA GLU A 89 8.45 5.93 -11.97
C GLU A 89 8.62 4.67 -11.12
N ILE A 90 7.97 4.63 -9.95
CA ILE A 90 8.05 3.50 -9.01
C ILE A 90 7.34 2.27 -9.58
N GLN A 91 6.23 2.47 -10.29
CA GLN A 91 5.56 1.40 -11.02
C GLN A 91 6.49 0.77 -12.07
N LYS A 92 7.19 1.57 -12.87
CA LYS A 92 8.19 1.07 -13.84
C LYS A 92 9.32 0.31 -13.16
N ALA A 93 9.84 0.84 -12.04
CA ALA A 93 10.88 0.18 -11.26
C ALA A 93 10.41 -1.18 -10.70
N SER A 94 9.20 -1.23 -10.15
CA SER A 94 8.60 -2.45 -9.60
C SER A 94 8.44 -3.53 -10.66
N ILE A 95 7.97 -3.16 -11.87
CA ILE A 95 7.84 -4.09 -13.00
C ILE A 95 9.21 -4.66 -13.37
N LYS A 96 10.22 -3.81 -13.54
CA LYS A 96 11.58 -4.24 -13.88
C LYS A 96 12.19 -5.14 -12.81
N LEU A 97 11.88 -4.90 -11.54
CA LEU A 97 12.40 -5.71 -10.42
C LEU A 97 11.79 -7.12 -10.34
N LEU A 98 10.66 -7.38 -11.01
CA LEU A 98 10.09 -8.74 -11.11
C LEU A 98 11.01 -9.68 -11.90
N ASP A 99 11.81 -9.13 -12.83
CA ASP A 99 12.76 -9.89 -13.65
C ASP A 99 13.99 -10.39 -12.85
N PHE A 100 14.12 -10.01 -11.58
CA PHE A 100 15.24 -10.36 -10.71
C PHE A 100 14.79 -11.18 -9.50
N PRO A 101 14.70 -12.53 -9.63
CA PRO A 101 14.26 -13.41 -8.55
C PRO A 101 15.11 -13.37 -7.28
N CYS A 102 16.33 -12.82 -7.32
CA CYS A 102 17.17 -12.63 -6.13
C CYS A 102 16.81 -11.37 -5.31
N LEU A 103 15.99 -10.47 -5.84
CA LEU A 103 15.64 -9.18 -5.24
C LEU A 103 14.20 -9.11 -4.70
N ARG A 104 13.57 -10.26 -4.42
CA ARG A 104 12.12 -10.34 -4.10
C ARG A 104 11.67 -9.38 -3.00
N HIS A 105 12.46 -9.19 -1.95
CA HIS A 105 12.13 -8.26 -0.86
C HIS A 105 12.12 -6.81 -1.34
N VAL A 106 13.08 -6.43 -2.17
CA VAL A 106 13.16 -5.10 -2.80
C VAL A 106 11.99 -4.93 -3.77
N THR A 107 11.67 -5.96 -4.55
CA THR A 107 10.52 -5.95 -5.46
C THR A 107 9.21 -5.74 -4.70
N THR A 108 8.96 -6.46 -3.60
CA THR A 108 7.76 -6.22 -2.77
C THR A 108 7.75 -4.83 -2.14
N LEU A 109 8.90 -4.35 -1.65
CA LEU A 109 9.04 -3.01 -1.07
C LEU A 109 8.66 -1.91 -2.08
N GLU A 110 9.13 -2.04 -3.33
CA GLU A 110 8.83 -1.10 -4.42
C GLU A 110 7.37 -1.22 -4.87
N THR A 111 6.82 -2.43 -4.99
CA THR A 111 5.39 -2.63 -5.30
C THR A 111 4.50 -1.89 -4.29
N TYR A 112 4.78 -1.98 -3.00
CA TYR A 112 3.98 -1.29 -1.97
C TYR A 112 4.33 0.21 -1.85
N LEU A 113 5.50 0.63 -2.35
CA LEU A 113 5.85 2.04 -2.48
C LEU A 113 4.93 2.75 -3.49
N ILE A 114 4.37 2.05 -4.48
CA ILE A 114 3.32 2.58 -5.40
C ILE A 114 2.16 3.16 -4.58
N LEU A 115 1.63 2.38 -3.63
CA LEU A 115 0.52 2.79 -2.77
C LEU A 115 0.91 3.97 -1.87
N GLU A 116 2.11 3.91 -1.25
CA GLU A 116 2.56 4.98 -0.37
C GLU A 116 2.77 6.31 -1.12
N MET A 117 3.39 6.28 -2.29
CA MET A 117 3.54 7.48 -3.11
C MET A 117 2.21 7.93 -3.69
N GLY A 118 1.29 7.00 -3.99
CA GLY A 118 -0.09 7.29 -4.32
C GLY A 118 -0.77 8.14 -3.25
N LEU A 119 -0.73 7.71 -1.98
CA LEU A 119 -1.31 8.44 -0.85
C LEU A 119 -0.70 9.85 -0.66
N ARG A 120 0.64 9.96 -0.75
CA ARG A 120 1.33 11.26 -0.61
C ARG A 120 1.03 12.20 -1.78
N SER A 121 0.90 11.66 -2.98
CA SER A 121 0.57 12.42 -4.18
C SER A 121 -0.90 12.83 -4.17
N LEU A 122 -1.81 11.97 -3.70
CA LEU A 122 -3.22 12.27 -3.51
C LEU A 122 -3.40 13.46 -2.56
N TYR A 123 -2.68 13.46 -1.43
CA TYR A 123 -2.66 14.61 -0.52
C TYR A 123 -2.15 15.88 -1.22
N THR A 124 -1.06 15.77 -1.97
CA THR A 124 -0.49 16.91 -2.71
C THR A 124 -1.50 17.48 -3.72
N SER A 125 -2.20 16.63 -4.47
CA SER A 125 -3.23 17.05 -5.42
C SER A 125 -4.46 17.67 -4.74
N TRP A 126 -4.82 17.19 -3.53
CA TRP A 126 -5.89 17.79 -2.73
C TRP A 126 -5.56 19.20 -2.24
N LEU A 127 -4.28 19.48 -1.94
CA LEU A 127 -3.85 20.82 -1.49
C LEU A 127 -4.04 21.91 -2.55
N GLY A 128 -4.01 21.56 -3.84
CA GLY A 128 -4.08 22.51 -4.95
C GLY A 128 -2.85 23.41 -5.07
N GLU A 129 -2.97 24.50 -5.82
CA GLU A 129 -1.85 25.41 -6.11
C GLU A 129 -1.37 26.20 -4.90
N SER A 130 -2.27 26.49 -3.95
CA SER A 130 -1.90 27.15 -2.70
C SER A 130 -2.77 26.65 -1.56
N THR A 131 -2.16 26.50 -0.39
CA THR A 131 -2.87 26.08 0.82
C THR A 131 -2.54 27.00 1.99
N THR A 132 -3.44 27.07 2.96
CA THR A 132 -3.20 27.79 4.20
C THR A 132 -2.93 26.80 5.33
N ILE A 133 -1.76 26.94 5.96
CA ILE A 133 -1.41 26.23 7.20
C ILE A 133 -1.78 27.12 8.38
N LYS A 134 -2.54 26.59 9.33
CA LYS A 134 -2.92 27.24 10.59
C LYS A 134 -2.32 26.48 11.78
N TYR A 135 -1.78 27.21 12.76
CA TYR A 135 -1.33 26.68 14.04
C TYR A 135 -1.50 27.73 15.13
N LYS A 136 -2.43 27.50 16.07
CA LYS A 136 -2.88 28.51 17.03
C LYS A 136 -3.28 29.81 16.28
N GLU A 137 -2.68 30.94 16.61
CA GLU A 137 -2.91 32.24 15.99
C GLU A 137 -2.14 32.43 14.68
N HIS A 138 -1.17 31.57 14.38
CA HIS A 138 -0.38 31.69 13.16
C HIS A 138 -1.12 31.14 11.94
N LYS A 139 -1.11 31.92 10.85
CA LYS A 139 -1.65 31.55 9.56
C LYS A 139 -0.61 31.83 8.46
N VAL A 140 -0.23 30.81 7.71
CA VAL A 140 0.80 30.90 6.67
C VAL A 140 0.24 30.36 5.36
N LYS A 141 0.30 31.15 4.29
CA LYS A 141 -0.05 30.72 2.94
C LYS A 141 1.19 30.12 2.27
N VAL A 142 1.06 28.91 1.73
CA VAL A 142 2.14 28.21 1.04
C VAL A 142 1.73 28.02 -0.42
N LYS A 143 2.57 28.49 -1.35
CA LYS A 143 2.41 28.27 -2.81
C LYS A 143 3.09 26.98 -3.23
N HIS A 144 2.50 26.29 -4.21
CA HIS A 144 2.91 24.97 -4.72
C HIS A 144 3.25 23.99 -3.58
N PRO A 145 2.32 23.79 -2.62
CA PRO A 145 2.58 22.93 -1.49
C PRO A 145 2.67 21.47 -1.95
N THR A 146 3.53 20.69 -1.29
CA THR A 146 3.52 19.23 -1.40
C THR A 146 3.45 18.63 -0.01
N TYR A 147 2.95 17.39 0.09
CA TYR A 147 2.93 16.67 1.37
C TYR A 147 4.29 16.73 2.08
N ARG A 148 5.38 16.49 1.33
CA ARG A 148 6.76 16.52 1.85
C ARG A 148 7.18 17.92 2.28
N ARG A 149 6.89 18.96 1.49
CA ARG A 149 7.24 20.37 1.81
C ARG A 149 6.55 20.81 3.09
N ILE A 150 5.26 20.51 3.25
CA ILE A 150 4.53 20.82 4.49
C ILE A 150 5.14 20.05 5.65
N LYS A 151 5.35 18.73 5.53
CA LYS A 151 5.95 17.92 6.59
C LYS A 151 7.32 18.45 7.05
N LEU A 152 8.18 18.86 6.11
CA LEU A 152 9.47 19.48 6.40
C LEU A 152 9.34 20.86 7.06
N TYR A 153 8.42 21.69 6.58
CA TYR A 153 8.13 22.99 7.15
C TYR A 153 7.71 22.87 8.62
N LEU A 154 6.80 21.94 8.94
CA LEU A 154 6.34 21.72 10.31
C LEU A 154 7.46 21.23 11.23
N ARG A 155 8.33 20.34 10.74
CA ARG A 155 9.53 19.91 11.48
C ARG A 155 10.46 21.09 11.78
N LYS A 156 10.72 21.95 10.80
CA LYS A 156 11.56 23.15 10.98
C LYS A 156 10.96 24.15 11.98
N LYS A 157 9.64 24.26 12.02
CA LYS A 157 8.93 25.17 12.94
C LYS A 157 8.74 24.61 14.35
N ASN A 158 9.07 23.34 14.57
CA ASN A 158 8.82 22.63 15.83
C ASN A 158 7.36 22.77 16.33
N TRP A 159 6.41 22.80 15.39
CA TRP A 159 4.99 22.91 15.72
C TRP A 159 4.44 21.53 16.12
N SER A 160 3.60 21.51 17.15
CA SER A 160 2.87 20.28 17.53
C SER A 160 1.99 19.81 16.38
N VAL A 161 2.36 18.69 15.77
CA VAL A 161 1.76 18.17 14.54
C VAL A 161 0.25 17.94 14.66
N TYR A 162 -0.23 17.57 15.85
CA TYR A 162 -1.65 17.33 16.13
C TYR A 162 -2.53 18.59 16.12
N LYS A 163 -1.92 19.78 16.25
CA LYS A 163 -2.63 21.06 16.28
C LYS A 163 -2.54 21.83 14.96
N VAL A 164 -1.77 21.32 14.00
CA VAL A 164 -1.62 21.96 12.69
C VAL A 164 -2.82 21.63 11.82
N LYS A 165 -3.48 22.66 11.29
CA LYS A 165 -4.58 22.52 10.33
C LYS A 165 -4.13 22.96 8.94
N VAL A 166 -4.46 22.19 7.91
CA VAL A 166 -4.23 22.50 6.50
C VAL A 166 -5.58 22.38 5.80
N ASN A 167 -6.04 23.46 5.15
CA ASN A 167 -7.41 23.56 4.62
C ASN A 167 -8.50 23.15 5.65
N GLY A 168 -8.29 23.44 6.94
CA GLY A 168 -9.24 23.13 8.02
C GLY A 168 -9.12 21.73 8.62
N GLU A 169 -8.42 20.80 7.98
CA GLU A 169 -8.21 19.44 8.47
C GLU A 169 -6.88 19.29 9.21
N THR A 170 -6.79 18.38 10.19
CA THR A 170 -5.51 18.10 10.87
C THR A 170 -4.50 17.54 9.87
N PHE A 171 -3.27 18.06 9.87
CA PHE A 171 -2.23 17.58 8.96
C PHE A 171 -1.88 16.11 9.26
N PRO A 172 -1.97 15.20 8.27
CA PRO A 172 -1.64 13.78 8.48
C PRO A 172 -0.13 13.55 8.49
N PHE A 173 0.51 13.80 9.63
CA PHE A 173 1.97 13.77 9.74
C PHE A 173 2.57 12.36 9.69
N SER A 174 1.91 11.37 10.28
CA SER A 174 2.32 9.96 10.25
C SER A 174 1.66 9.23 9.09
N GLN A 175 2.19 8.07 8.71
CA GLN A 175 1.61 7.23 7.67
C GLN A 175 0.22 6.72 8.04
N GLY A 176 0.01 6.26 9.28
CA GLY A 176 -1.30 5.88 9.78
C GLY A 176 -2.31 7.03 9.69
N SER A 177 -1.91 8.27 10.04
CA SER A 177 -2.80 9.43 9.89
C SER A 177 -3.07 9.80 8.41
N LEU A 178 -2.11 9.53 7.51
CA LEU A 178 -2.29 9.74 6.07
C LEU A 178 -3.26 8.73 5.46
N ILE A 179 -3.14 7.46 5.84
CA ILE A 179 -4.13 6.42 5.50
C ILE A 179 -5.51 6.81 6.02
N SER A 180 -5.61 7.17 7.31
CA SER A 180 -6.88 7.56 7.92
C SER A 180 -7.51 8.76 7.20
N TRP A 181 -6.71 9.78 6.85
CA TRP A 181 -7.17 10.90 6.04
C TRP A 181 -7.62 10.47 4.63
N ALA A 182 -6.89 9.55 4.00
CA ALA A 182 -7.17 9.09 2.64
C ALA A 182 -8.42 8.19 2.55
N SER A 183 -8.87 7.60 3.66
CA SER A 183 -10.06 6.75 3.72
C SER A 183 -11.30 7.39 3.09
N LYS A 184 -11.45 8.72 3.16
CA LYS A 184 -12.55 9.43 2.49
C LYS A 184 -12.52 9.35 0.96
N PHE A 185 -11.42 8.92 0.35
CA PHE A 185 -11.28 8.69 -1.10
C PHE A 185 -11.26 7.20 -1.47
N ILE A 186 -11.36 6.32 -0.48
CA ILE A 186 -11.41 4.87 -0.65
C ILE A 186 -12.87 4.45 -0.38
N ARG A 187 -13.59 4.02 -1.41
CA ARG A 187 -15.02 3.71 -1.31
C ARG A 187 -15.32 2.26 -0.91
N ASP A 188 -14.32 1.40 -0.97
CA ASP A 188 -14.43 -0.03 -0.78
C ASP A 188 -13.62 -0.48 0.45
N GLU A 189 -14.24 -1.27 1.32
CA GLU A 189 -13.61 -1.81 2.52
C GLU A 189 -12.45 -2.76 2.19
N LYS A 190 -12.57 -3.55 1.10
CA LYS A 190 -11.48 -4.42 0.62
C LYS A 190 -10.28 -3.61 0.17
N ALA A 191 -10.52 -2.53 -0.59
CA ALA A 191 -9.48 -1.60 -0.98
C ALA A 191 -8.77 -0.95 0.22
N ASP A 192 -9.54 -0.51 1.22
CA ASP A 192 -9.00 0.10 2.43
C ASP A 192 -8.16 -0.89 3.25
N LEU A 193 -8.64 -2.14 3.41
CA LEU A 193 -7.89 -3.21 4.07
C LEU A 193 -6.61 -3.55 3.30
N ALA A 194 -6.68 -3.71 1.98
CA ALA A 194 -5.54 -4.01 1.12
C ALA A 194 -4.44 -2.94 1.25
N ILE A 195 -4.81 -1.66 1.19
CA ILE A 195 -3.87 -0.55 1.33
C ILE A 195 -3.23 -0.56 2.72
N ARG A 196 -4.01 -0.75 3.79
CA ARG A 196 -3.47 -0.77 5.15
C ARG A 196 -2.51 -1.93 5.39
N LEU A 197 -2.86 -3.13 4.94
CA LEU A 197 -2.02 -4.32 5.06
C LEU A 197 -0.72 -4.16 4.26
N ALA A 198 -0.81 -3.73 3.00
CA ALA A 198 0.36 -3.55 2.13
C ALA A 198 1.33 -2.49 2.69
N ILE A 199 0.80 -1.36 3.17
CA ILE A 199 1.60 -0.33 3.81
C ILE A 199 2.27 -0.84 5.09
N ASN A 200 1.57 -1.66 5.87
CA ASN A 200 2.15 -2.21 7.09
C ASN A 200 3.31 -3.16 6.78
N ILE A 201 3.16 -4.06 5.79
CA ILE A 201 4.27 -4.89 5.29
C ILE A 201 5.43 -4.05 4.76
N ARG A 202 5.14 -2.98 4.00
CA ARG A 202 6.17 -2.07 3.51
C ARG A 202 7.03 -1.50 4.64
N ASN A 203 6.40 -1.16 5.76
CA ASN A 203 7.11 -0.63 6.93
C ASN A 203 8.01 -1.67 7.59
N LEU A 204 7.51 -2.89 7.80
CA LEU A 204 8.31 -4.00 8.33
C LEU A 204 9.53 -4.25 7.45
N LEU A 205 9.33 -4.30 6.12
CA LEU A 205 10.41 -4.44 5.14
C LEU A 205 11.43 -3.31 5.22
N ALA A 206 10.99 -2.07 5.34
CA ALA A 206 11.87 -0.90 5.43
C ALA A 206 12.72 -0.88 6.73
N HIS A 207 12.25 -1.57 7.78
CA HIS A 207 12.96 -1.69 9.05
C HIS A 207 13.78 -2.98 9.18
N GLY A 208 13.76 -3.85 8.16
CA GLY A 208 14.46 -5.14 8.19
C GLY A 208 13.81 -6.18 9.09
N GLU A 209 12.56 -5.96 9.51
CA GLU A 209 11.77 -6.85 10.34
C GLU A 209 11.08 -7.92 9.46
N LEU A 210 11.89 -8.72 8.76
CA LEU A 210 11.39 -9.71 7.79
C LEU A 210 11.93 -11.11 8.06
N GLU A 211 11.00 -12.03 8.32
CA GLU A 211 11.30 -13.46 8.48
C GLU A 211 10.78 -14.31 7.30
N TRP A 212 10.01 -13.70 6.38
CA TRP A 212 9.35 -14.42 5.28
C TRP A 212 10.10 -14.27 3.96
N GLU A 213 10.23 -15.38 3.24
CA GLU A 213 10.65 -15.36 1.85
C GLU A 213 9.47 -14.91 0.98
N LEU A 214 9.58 -13.74 0.35
CA LEU A 214 8.50 -13.12 -0.41
C LEU A 214 8.51 -13.54 -1.89
N TYR A 215 7.33 -13.52 -2.53
CA TYR A 215 7.13 -13.96 -3.91
C TYR A 215 6.20 -13.00 -4.67
N PRO A 216 6.66 -11.78 -4.99
CA PRO A 216 5.83 -10.76 -5.64
C PRO A 216 5.53 -11.10 -7.10
N THR A 217 4.37 -10.66 -7.58
CA THR A 217 3.91 -10.87 -8.95
C THR A 217 3.50 -9.56 -9.63
N ILE A 218 3.30 -9.63 -10.95
CA ILE A 218 2.83 -8.49 -11.75
C ILE A 218 1.39 -8.09 -11.40
N GLU A 219 0.57 -9.03 -10.97
CA GLU A 219 -0.81 -8.81 -10.55
C GLU A 219 -0.84 -7.88 -9.33
N SER A 220 0.06 -8.06 -8.37
CA SER A 220 0.14 -7.13 -7.23
C SER A 220 0.53 -5.71 -7.66
N VAL A 221 1.36 -5.56 -8.69
CA VAL A 221 1.71 -4.24 -9.25
C VAL A 221 0.49 -3.62 -9.93
N LYS A 222 -0.23 -4.40 -10.74
CA LYS A 222 -1.48 -4.00 -11.41
C LYS A 222 -2.53 -3.56 -10.39
N SER A 223 -2.84 -4.37 -9.39
CA SER A 223 -3.81 -4.03 -8.35
C SER A 223 -3.39 -2.80 -7.56
N SER A 224 -2.09 -2.64 -7.25
CA SER A 224 -1.58 -1.42 -6.61
C SER A 224 -1.79 -0.18 -7.47
N SER A 225 -1.48 -0.26 -8.76
CA SER A 225 -1.67 0.84 -9.73
C SER A 225 -3.15 1.26 -9.81
N PHE A 226 -4.03 0.27 -9.94
CA PHE A 226 -5.47 0.48 -10.01
C PHE A 226 -6.03 1.13 -8.74
N LEU A 227 -5.64 0.65 -7.55
CA LEU A 227 -6.04 1.24 -6.27
C LEU A 227 -5.64 2.72 -6.17
N VAL A 228 -4.45 3.09 -6.65
CA VAL A 228 -4.03 4.50 -6.70
C VAL A 228 -4.93 5.29 -7.66
N ALA A 229 -5.15 4.80 -8.88
CA ALA A 229 -6.00 5.46 -9.85
C ALA A 229 -7.42 5.70 -9.32
N MET A 230 -8.00 4.72 -8.65
CA MET A 230 -9.32 4.82 -8.02
C MET A 230 -9.39 5.94 -6.99
N MET A 231 -8.38 6.06 -6.11
CA MET A 231 -8.32 7.17 -5.14
C MET A 231 -8.28 8.54 -5.84
N PHE A 232 -7.52 8.66 -6.93
CA PHE A 232 -7.41 9.91 -7.70
C PHE A 232 -8.71 10.26 -8.43
N SER A 233 -9.38 9.29 -9.03
CA SER A 233 -10.70 9.47 -9.64
C SER A 233 -11.72 9.95 -8.61
N ASN A 234 -11.73 9.35 -7.41
CA ASN A 234 -12.60 9.77 -6.31
C ASN A 234 -12.30 11.18 -5.79
N LEU A 235 -11.03 11.60 -5.79
CA LEU A 235 -10.66 12.98 -5.47
C LEU A 235 -11.20 13.96 -6.52
N LYS A 236 -11.13 13.62 -7.82
CA LYS A 236 -11.66 14.46 -8.91
C LYS A 236 -13.18 14.65 -8.79
N LEU A 237 -13.92 13.59 -8.43
CA LEU A 237 -15.38 13.65 -8.25
C LEU A 237 -15.85 14.52 -7.06
N ARG A 238 -14.94 14.90 -6.16
CA ARG A 238 -15.24 15.72 -4.96
C ARG A 238 -14.82 17.18 -5.10
N LYS A 239 -14.16 17.55 -6.20
CA LYS A 239 -13.80 18.94 -6.52
C LYS A 239 -14.84 19.54 -7.44
#